data_AF-A0A353M292-F1
#
_entry.id   AF-A0A353M292-F1
#
_cell.length_a   1.000
_cell.length_b   1.000
_cell.length_c   1.000
_cell.angle_alpha   90.00
_cell.angle_beta   90.00
_cell.angle_gamma   90.00
#
_symmetry.space_group_name_H-M   'P 1'
#
loop_
_entity.id
_entity.type
_entity.pdbx_description
1 polymer ?
#
loop_
_entity_poly.entity_id
_entity_poly.type
_entity_poly.pdbx_seq_one_letter_code
_entity_poly.pdbx_strand_id
1 'polypeptide(L)' 'FIAASAVVVATGGLSYPGTGSTGDGLIFAETLGHTIIPPRPALVPLRVEEEWVGGLSGLGLKNVRLTVHNPQGGKE' A
#
# COMPACT_ATOMS: atom_id res chain seq x y z
N PHE A 1 -25.12 -10.49 -17.68
CA PHE A 1 -25.14 -10.83 -16.24
C PHE A 1 -25.06 -12.34 -16.09
N ILE A 2 -24.29 -12.82 -15.11
CA ILE A 2 -24.21 -14.25 -14.76
C ILE A 2 -24.93 -14.41 -13.42
N ALA A 3 -25.96 -15.26 -13.36
CA ALA A 3 -26.68 -15.53 -12.12
C ALA A 3 -25.87 -16.49 -11.24
N ALA A 4 -25.78 -16.20 -9.95
CA ALA A 4 -25.13 -17.05 -8.96
C ALA A 4 -25.83 -16.88 -7.60
N SER A 5 -25.89 -17.95 -6.81
CA SER A 5 -26.42 -17.90 -5.43
C SER A 5 -25.43 -17.23 -4.46
N ALA A 6 -24.15 -17.19 -4.80
CA ALA A 6 -23.09 -16.58 -4.00
C ALA A 6 -21.95 -16.06 -4.90
N VAL A 7 -21.24 -15.02 -4.42
CA VAL A 7 -20.09 -14.39 -5.11
C VAL A 7 -18.97 -14.18 -4.08
N VAL A 8 -17.73 -14.41 -4.48
CA VAL A 8 -16.53 -14.11 -3.68
C VAL A 8 -15.81 -12.90 -4.28
N VAL A 9 -15.57 -11.87 -3.47
CA VAL A 9 -14.78 -10.70 -3.88
C VAL A 9 -13.31 -10.96 -3.54
N ALA A 10 -12.49 -11.15 -4.58
CA ALA A 10 -11.06 -11.43 -4.46
C ALA A 10 -10.24 -10.60 -5.47
N THR A 11 -10.58 -9.33 -5.63
CA THR A 11 -10.04 -8.42 -6.67
C THR A 11 -8.66 -7.83 -6.36
N GLY A 12 -8.04 -8.21 -5.24
CA GLY A 12 -6.80 -7.58 -4.77
C GLY A 12 -7.01 -6.16 -4.22
N GLY A 13 -5.93 -5.36 -4.24
CA GLY A 13 -5.90 -4.00 -3.68
C GLY A 13 -5.73 -2.91 -4.74
N LEU A 14 -4.90 -1.91 -4.43
CA LEU A 14 -4.56 -0.78 -5.31
C LEU A 14 -3.08 -0.75 -5.73
N SER A 15 -2.26 -1.67 -5.20
CA SER A 15 -0.84 -1.78 -5.59
C SER A 15 -0.73 -2.46 -6.94
N TYR A 16 0.21 -2.02 -7.79
CA TYR A 16 0.43 -2.57 -9.13
C TYR A 16 -0.85 -2.63 -10.00
N PRO A 17 -1.51 -1.50 -10.31
CA PRO A 17 -2.77 -1.50 -11.08
C PRO A 17 -2.62 -2.14 -12.47
N GLY A 18 -1.42 -2.10 -13.07
CA GLY A 18 -1.12 -2.77 -14.34
C GLY A 18 -1.26 -4.30 -14.30
N THR A 19 -1.35 -4.92 -13.11
CA THR A 19 -1.61 -6.36 -12.95
C THR A 19 -3.08 -6.68 -12.67
N GLY A 20 -3.98 -5.69 -12.70
CA GLY A 20 -5.42 -5.85 -12.51
C GLY A 20 -5.94 -5.53 -11.10
N SER A 21 -5.07 -5.13 -10.15
CA SER A 21 -5.50 -4.65 -8.83
C SER A 21 -5.91 -3.17 -8.89
N THR A 22 -7.15 -2.92 -9.28
CA THR A 22 -7.70 -1.57 -9.58
C THR A 22 -8.62 -1.00 -8.50
N GLY A 23 -8.85 -1.73 -7.41
CA GLY A 23 -9.71 -1.29 -6.31
C GLY A 23 -11.20 -1.63 -6.45
N ASP A 24 -11.59 -2.40 -7.46
CA ASP A 24 -12.99 -2.74 -7.74
C ASP A 24 -13.71 -3.33 -6.51
N GLY A 25 -13.05 -4.21 -5.75
CA GLY A 25 -13.60 -4.79 -4.53
C GLY A 25 -13.88 -3.78 -3.42
N LEU A 26 -13.13 -2.68 -3.34
CA LEU A 26 -13.40 -1.59 -2.39
C LEU A 26 -14.71 -0.87 -2.77
N ILE A 27 -14.93 -0.65 -4.07
CA ILE A 27 -16.15 -0.04 -4.61
C ILE A 27 -17.35 -0.97 -4.35
N PHE A 28 -17.19 -2.29 -4.57
CA PHE A 28 -18.24 -3.26 -4.27
C PHE A 28 -18.60 -3.26 -2.78
N ALA A 29 -17.59 -3.28 -1.90
CA ALA A 29 -17.81 -3.26 -0.46
C ALA A 29 -18.54 -1.97 -0.02
N GLU A 30 -18.12 -0.79 -0.50
CA GLU A 30 -18.77 0.48 -0.19
C GLU A 30 -20.23 0.50 -0.66
N THR A 31 -20.50 0.07 -1.89
CA THR A 31 -21.87 0.06 -2.45
C THR A 31 -22.80 -0.91 -1.73
N LEU A 32 -22.24 -1.96 -1.10
CA LEU A 32 -22.97 -2.89 -0.24
C LEU A 32 -23.08 -2.43 1.23
N GLY A 33 -22.64 -1.21 1.54
CA GLY A 33 -22.78 -0.59 2.86
C GLY A 33 -21.67 -0.92 3.86
N HIS A 34 -20.56 -1.53 3.42
CA HIS A 34 -19.38 -1.70 4.27
C HIS A 34 -18.61 -0.39 4.44
N THR A 35 -18.00 -0.19 5.60
CA THR A 35 -17.09 0.93 5.84
C THR A 35 -15.72 0.66 5.23
N ILE A 36 -15.24 1.58 4.40
CA ILE A 36 -13.90 1.50 3.82
C ILE A 36 -12.91 2.26 4.70
N ILE A 37 -11.87 1.58 5.16
CA ILE A 37 -10.70 2.25 5.76
C ILE A 37 -9.89 2.83 4.60
N PRO A 38 -9.58 4.14 4.59
CA PRO A 38 -8.84 4.77 3.50
C PRO A 38 -7.52 4.02 3.23
N PRO A 39 -7.35 3.45 2.03
CA PRO A 39 -6.16 2.69 1.70
C PRO A 39 -4.95 3.63 1.66
N ARG A 40 -3.82 3.15 2.19
CA ARG A 40 -2.54 3.87 2.18
C ARG A 40 -1.46 2.98 1.57
N PRO A 41 -0.46 3.54 0.88
CA PRO A 41 0.67 2.78 0.41
C PRO A 41 1.41 2.11 1.58
N ALA A 42 1.77 0.84 1.41
CA ALA A 42 2.54 0.07 2.36
C ALA A 42 3.61 -0.73 1.60
N LEU A 43 4.75 -0.99 2.24
CA LEU A 43 5.90 -1.67 1.63
C LEU A 43 6.40 -0.98 0.34
N VAL A 44 6.32 0.35 0.31
CA VAL A 44 6.80 1.18 -0.79
C VAL A 44 8.18 1.78 -0.47
N PRO A 45 8.99 2.14 -1.48
CA PRO A 45 10.22 2.88 -1.27
C PRO A 45 9.96 4.20 -0.54
N LEU A 46 10.90 4.59 0.33
CA LEU A 46 10.90 5.91 0.96
C LEU A 46 11.50 6.94 0.00
N ARG A 47 10.93 8.14 -0.01
CA ARG A 47 11.55 9.32 -0.63
C ARG A 47 12.29 10.09 0.46
N VAL A 48 13.47 10.59 0.11
CA VAL A 48 14.35 11.38 0.97
C VAL A 48 14.55 12.74 0.33
N GLU A 49 14.75 13.77 1.15
CA GLU A 49 15.00 15.13 0.66
C GLU A 49 16.51 15.37 0.41
N GLU A 50 17.36 14.52 0.98
CA GLU A 50 18.80 14.66 0.93
C GLU A 50 19.40 14.25 -0.43
N GLU A 51 20.09 15.19 -1.08
CA GLU A 51 20.69 15.00 -2.40
C GLU A 51 21.84 13.98 -2.44
N TRP A 52 22.55 13.78 -1.32
CA TRP A 52 23.72 12.87 -1.29
C TRP A 52 23.35 11.41 -1.52
N VAL A 53 22.09 11.03 -1.26
CA VAL A 53 21.61 9.65 -1.40
C VAL A 53 21.65 9.19 -2.86
N GLY A 54 21.51 10.11 -3.82
CA GLY A 54 21.65 9.81 -5.25
C GLY A 54 23.03 9.25 -5.61
N GLY A 55 24.08 9.71 -4.92
CA GLY A 55 25.46 9.21 -5.09
C GLY A 55 25.67 7.78 -4.59
N LEU A 56 24.73 7.23 -3.81
CA LEU A 56 24.78 5.86 -3.30
C LEU A 56 23.91 4.88 -4.11
N SER A 57 23.39 5.29 -5.27
CA SER A 57 22.56 4.42 -6.10
C SER A 57 23.26 3.08 -6.41
N GLY A 58 22.56 1.97 -6.19
CA GLY A 58 23.08 0.62 -6.37
C GLY A 58 23.81 0.03 -5.15
N LEU A 59 24.08 0.82 -4.10
CA LEU A 59 24.64 0.31 -2.85
C LEU A 59 23.59 -0.52 -2.09
N GLY A 60 23.86 -1.81 -1.93
CA GLY A 60 23.06 -2.71 -1.10
C GLY A 60 23.69 -2.93 0.27
N LEU A 61 23.01 -2.51 1.34
CA LEU A 61 23.42 -2.79 2.72
C LEU A 61 22.73 -4.06 3.22
N LYS A 62 23.50 -4.95 3.86
CA LYS A 62 22.99 -6.20 4.45
C LYS A 62 22.96 -6.09 5.97
N ASN A 63 21.95 -6.71 6.59
CA ASN A 63 21.83 -6.85 8.04
C ASN A 63 21.80 -5.50 8.80
N VAL A 64 21.11 -4.51 8.23
CA VAL A 64 20.94 -3.19 8.83
C VAL A 64 19.59 -3.06 9.55
N ARG A 65 19.50 -2.12 10.49
CA ARG A 65 18.25 -1.73 11.15
C ARG A 65 17.85 -0.35 10.67
N LEU A 66 16.59 -0.20 10.30
CA LEU A 66 15.94 1.09 10.09
C LEU A 66 15.00 1.35 11.27
N THR A 67 15.05 2.56 11.82
CA THR A 67 14.15 3.01 12.89
C THR A 67 13.47 4.29 12.42
N VAL A 68 12.16 4.39 12.63
CA VAL A 68 11.42 5.63 12.42
C VAL A 68 11.33 6.35 13.77
N HIS A 69 11.78 7.59 13.81
CA HIS A 69 11.67 8.43 15.00
C HIS A 69 10.53 9.42 14.83
N ASN A 70 9.59 9.44 15.77
CA ASN A 70 8.56 10.46 15.82
C ASN A 70 9.11 11.73 16.50
N PRO A 71 9.28 12.85 15.77
CA PRO A 71 9.81 14.08 16.34
C PRO A 71 8.88 14.73 17.38
N GLN A 72 7.59 14.33 17.44
CA GLN A 72 6.61 14.88 18.38
C GLN A 72 6.38 14.01 19.64
N GLY A 73 7.11 12.90 19.83
CA GLY A 73 7.03 12.13 21.07
C GLY A 73 5.66 11.50 21.34
N GLY A 74 5.02 10.91 20.33
CA GLY A 74 3.89 10.01 20.50
C GLY A 74 4.33 8.57 20.20
N LYS A 75 3.99 7.63 21.08
CA LYS A 75 4.16 6.19 20.81
C LYS A 75 3.17 5.77 19.74
N GLU A 76 3.67 5.46 18.55
CA GLU A 76 3.21 4.35 17.71
C GLU A 76 4.43 3.69 17.06
#